data_AF-A0A950YJ95-F1
#
_entry.id   AF-A0A950YJ95-F1
#
_cell.length_a   1.000
_cell.length_b   1.000
_cell.length_c   1.000
_cell.angle_alpha   90.00
_cell.angle_beta   90.00
_cell.angle_gamma   90.00
#
_symmetry.space_group_name_H-M   'P 1'
#
loop_
_entity.id
_entity.type
_entity.pdbx_description
1 polymer ?
#
loop_
_entity_poly.entity_id
_entity_poly.type
_entity_poly.pdbx_seq_one_letter_code
_entity_poly.pdbx_strand_id
1 'polypeptide(L)'
;LSVGIFFTLMILGLSATLPHAMASGLEAHGVSAAAAQHAAHLPPVSILFAAFLGYNPIQHLLGATALAHLPAHTQAILGGRSFFPQLISDPFRNGLHEAFAFAIVACLVAAVASWSRGERYVDAGQPAPTPPSRPPDMDVRRNGPRDAAAGGPQKNLPAGQPAK
;
A
#
# COMPACT_ATOMS: atom_id res chain seq x y z
N LEU A 1 -3.27 -4.03 5.00
CA LEU A 1 -4.16 -3.35 5.97
C LEU A 1 -3.53 -2.08 6.56
N SER A 2 -2.27 -2.12 7.01
CA SER A 2 -1.64 -0.98 7.72
C SER A 2 -1.39 0.29 6.91
N VAL A 3 -1.04 0.20 5.61
CA VAL A 3 -0.78 1.40 4.79
C VAL A 3 -2.03 2.28 4.63
N GLY A 4 -3.21 1.66 4.49
CA GLY A 4 -4.48 2.38 4.38
C GLY A 4 -4.87 3.08 5.67
N ILE A 5 -4.65 2.44 6.83
CA ILE A 5 -4.95 3.03 8.15
C ILE A 5 -4.02 4.23 8.42
N PHE A 6 -2.72 4.07 8.16
CA PHE A 6 -1.75 5.16 8.28
C PHE A 6 -2.13 6.35 7.40
N PHE A 7 -2.41 6.08 6.12
CA PHE A 7 -2.82 7.12 5.19
C PHE A 7 -4.12 7.81 5.63
N THR A 8 -5.10 7.04 6.12
CA THR A 8 -6.38 7.60 6.61
C THR A 8 -6.16 8.53 7.81
N LEU A 9 -5.35 8.12 8.79
CA LEU A 9 -5.02 8.96 9.94
C LEU A 9 -4.26 10.22 9.54
N MET A 10 -3.33 10.11 8.59
CA MET A 10 -2.61 11.25 8.02
C MET A 10 -3.59 12.24 7.36
N ILE A 11 -4.53 11.75 6.54
CA ILE A 11 -5.55 12.59 5.90
C ILE A 11 -6.49 13.22 6.93
N LEU A 12 -6.85 12.53 8.00
CA LEU A 12 -7.65 13.09 9.09
C LEU A 12 -6.92 14.23 9.79
N GLY A 13 -5.66 14.04 10.18
CA GLY A 13 -4.86 15.11 10.81
C GLY A 13 -4.64 16.30 9.87
N LEU A 14 -4.45 16.03 8.58
CA LEU A 14 -4.35 17.07 7.56
C LEU A 14 -5.67 17.84 7.41
N SER A 15 -6.81 17.14 7.34
CA SER A 15 -8.15 17.74 7.22
C SER A 15 -8.49 18.65 8.40
N ALA A 16 -7.94 18.38 9.58
CA ALA A 16 -8.18 19.20 10.77
C ALA A 16 -7.45 20.55 10.73
N THR A 17 -6.28 20.65 10.08
CA THR A 17 -5.40 21.83 10.18
C THR A 17 -5.15 22.54 8.85
N LEU A 18 -5.24 21.82 7.74
CA LEU A 18 -4.94 22.35 6.41
C LEU A 18 -5.93 23.41 5.92
N PRO A 19 -7.26 23.28 6.10
CA PRO A 19 -8.19 24.34 5.70
C PRO A 19 -7.88 25.68 6.37
N HIS A 20 -7.56 25.65 7.66
CA HIS A 20 -7.21 26.85 8.40
C HIS A 20 -5.90 27.47 7.89
N ALA A 21 -4.84 26.67 7.71
CA ALA A 21 -3.58 27.13 7.17
C ALA A 21 -3.73 27.73 5.76
N MET A 22 -4.52 27.10 4.89
CA MET A 22 -4.83 27.60 3.55
C MET A 22 -5.53 28.95 3.60
N ALA A 23 -6.60 29.07 4.37
CA ALA A 23 -7.34 30.32 4.50
C ALA A 23 -6.45 31.45 5.02
N SER A 24 -5.78 31.23 6.16
CA SER A 24 -4.95 32.25 6.80
C SER A 24 -3.74 32.65 5.94
N GLY A 25 -3.09 31.68 5.30
CA GLY A 25 -1.90 31.97 4.49
C GLY A 25 -2.23 32.70 3.19
N LEU A 26 -3.36 32.39 2.56
CA LEU A 26 -3.85 33.12 1.38
C LEU A 26 -4.29 34.54 1.75
N GLU A 27 -5.07 34.70 2.82
CA GLU A 27 -5.54 36.01 3.30
C GLU A 27 -4.37 36.90 3.72
N ALA A 28 -3.34 36.34 4.36
CA ALA A 28 -2.11 37.06 4.72
C ALA A 28 -1.36 37.60 3.49
N HIS A 29 -1.57 37.00 2.31
CA HIS A 29 -1.03 37.45 1.04
C HIS A 29 -2.07 38.25 0.21
N GLY A 30 -3.09 38.81 0.86
CA GLY A 30 -4.03 39.74 0.24
C GLY A 30 -5.13 39.10 -0.62
N VAL A 31 -5.24 37.77 -0.60
CA VAL A 31 -6.34 37.06 -1.27
C VAL A 31 -7.64 37.33 -0.52
N SER A 32 -8.75 37.49 -1.23
CA SER A 32 -10.05 37.71 -0.59
C SER A 32 -10.45 36.50 0.25
N ALA A 33 -11.09 36.74 1.41
CA ALA A 33 -11.56 35.68 2.29
C ALA A 33 -12.44 34.66 1.55
N ALA A 34 -13.32 35.10 0.63
CA ALA A 34 -14.15 34.19 -0.15
C ALA A 34 -13.33 33.22 -1.01
N ALA A 35 -12.29 33.70 -1.69
CA ALA A 35 -11.42 32.85 -2.52
C ALA A 35 -10.52 31.94 -1.65
N ALA A 36 -10.02 32.47 -0.53
CA ALA A 36 -9.21 31.72 0.41
C ALA A 36 -10.00 30.57 1.07
N GLN A 37 -11.25 30.83 1.47
CA GLN A 37 -12.15 29.81 2.00
C GLN A 37 -12.51 28.76 0.94
N HIS A 38 -12.77 29.16 -0.31
CA HIS A 38 -13.02 28.19 -1.38
C HIS A 38 -11.84 27.23 -1.59
N ALA A 39 -10.61 27.75 -1.57
CA ALA A 39 -9.40 26.93 -1.61
C ALA A 39 -9.24 26.03 -0.36
N ALA A 40 -9.63 26.52 0.81
CA ALA A 40 -9.56 25.75 2.06
C ALA A 40 -10.52 24.54 2.11
N HIS A 41 -11.64 24.56 1.39
CA HIS A 41 -12.65 23.49 1.40
C HIS A 41 -12.32 22.31 0.47
N LEU A 42 -11.22 22.37 -0.27
CA LEU A 42 -10.84 21.30 -1.19
C LEU A 42 -10.38 20.05 -0.42
N PRO A 43 -10.65 18.85 -0.96
CA PRO A 43 -10.19 17.61 -0.35
C PRO A 43 -8.66 17.64 -0.16
N PRO A 44 -8.13 17.43 1.05
CA PRO A 44 -6.68 17.49 1.30
C PRO A 44 -5.87 16.52 0.44
N VAL A 45 -6.48 15.38 0.08
CA VAL A 45 -5.90 14.42 -0.86
C VAL A 45 -5.59 15.07 -2.21
N SER A 46 -6.50 15.88 -2.75
CA SER A 46 -6.30 16.57 -4.04
C SER A 46 -5.15 17.57 -3.99
N ILE A 47 -5.03 18.28 -2.87
CA ILE A 47 -3.98 19.27 -2.59
C ILE A 47 -2.61 18.57 -2.48
N LEU A 48 -2.53 17.43 -1.80
CA LEU A 48 -1.30 16.63 -1.71
C LEU A 48 -0.87 16.05 -3.06
N PHE A 49 -1.82 15.57 -3.87
CA PHE A 49 -1.49 15.08 -5.21
C PHE A 49 -0.95 16.20 -6.10
N ALA A 50 -1.54 17.40 -6.06
CA ALA A 50 -0.98 18.56 -6.75
C ALA A 50 0.45 18.89 -6.28
N ALA A 51 0.69 18.81 -4.96
CA ALA A 51 2.01 18.97 -4.36
C ALA A 51 3.02 17.94 -4.89
N PHE A 52 2.64 16.66 -4.94
CA PHE A 52 3.51 15.58 -5.40
C PHE A 52 3.77 15.61 -6.90
N LEU A 53 2.83 16.13 -7.69
CA LEU A 53 3.04 16.39 -9.12
C LEU A 53 3.93 17.63 -9.36
N GLY A 54 4.22 18.42 -8.31
CA GLY A 54 5.04 19.63 -8.40
C GLY A 54 4.34 20.82 -9.04
N TYR A 55 3.02 20.76 -9.22
CA TYR A 55 2.22 21.88 -9.73
C TYR A 55 1.80 22.79 -8.57
N ASN A 56 1.60 24.07 -8.87
CA ASN A 56 1.09 25.04 -7.91
C ASN A 56 -0.44 25.11 -7.99
N PRO A 57 -1.19 24.49 -7.05
CA PRO A 57 -2.64 24.50 -7.12
C PRO A 57 -3.21 25.90 -6.92
N ILE A 58 -2.53 26.79 -6.18
CA ILE A 58 -3.01 28.14 -5.87
C ILE A 58 -3.45 28.89 -7.14
N GLN A 59 -2.67 28.78 -8.22
CA GLN A 59 -3.00 29.45 -9.50
C GLN A 59 -4.31 28.91 -10.10
N HIS A 60 -4.52 27.60 -10.06
CA HIS A 60 -5.73 26.94 -10.51
C HIS A 60 -6.93 27.22 -9.59
N LEU A 61 -6.69 27.35 -8.29
CA LEU A 61 -7.74 27.52 -7.28
C LEU A 61 -8.28 28.95 -7.20
N LEU A 62 -7.41 29.95 -7.33
CA LEU A 62 -7.80 31.35 -7.34
C LEU A 62 -8.29 31.79 -8.73
N GLY A 63 -7.76 31.18 -9.80
CA GLY A 63 -8.06 31.56 -11.18
C GLY A 63 -7.45 32.90 -11.58
N ALA A 64 -7.43 33.16 -12.89
CA ALA A 64 -6.79 34.34 -13.46
C ALA A 64 -7.38 35.66 -12.93
N THR A 65 -8.69 35.71 -12.71
CA THR A 65 -9.38 36.93 -12.26
C THR A 65 -8.97 37.31 -10.84
N ALA A 66 -8.96 36.39 -9.87
CA ALA A 66 -8.57 36.72 -8.51
C ALA A 66 -7.07 37.07 -8.41
N LEU A 67 -6.22 36.39 -9.20
CA LEU A 67 -4.80 36.73 -9.30
C LEU A 67 -4.58 38.14 -9.87
N ALA A 68 -5.32 38.53 -10.91
CA ALA A 68 -5.17 39.83 -11.56
C ALA A 68 -5.46 41.03 -10.65
N HIS A 69 -6.26 40.84 -9.59
CA HIS A 69 -6.56 41.90 -8.61
C HIS A 69 -5.47 42.07 -7.55
N LEU A 70 -4.50 41.15 -7.49
CA LEU A 70 -3.37 41.21 -6.55
C LEU A 70 -2.21 42.02 -7.14
N PRO A 71 -1.36 42.65 -6.30
CA PRO A 71 -0.11 43.25 -6.75
C PRO A 71 0.79 42.24 -7.46
N ALA A 72 1.53 42.66 -8.50
CA ALA A 72 2.40 41.77 -9.29
C ALA A 72 3.43 41.00 -8.44
N HIS A 73 3.97 41.64 -7.38
CA HIS A 73 4.87 40.99 -6.43
C HIS A 73 4.20 39.81 -5.70
N THR A 74 2.97 40.01 -5.26
CA THR A 74 2.17 38.99 -4.57
C THR A 74 1.78 37.84 -5.50
N GLN A 75 1.44 38.15 -6.76
CA GLN A 75 1.23 37.13 -7.79
C GLN A 75 2.49 36.27 -8.01
N ALA A 76 3.68 36.87 -8.00
CA ALA A 76 4.94 36.15 -8.14
C ALA A 76 5.23 35.23 -6.92
N ILE A 77 4.87 35.66 -5.70
CA ILE A 77 4.98 34.82 -4.49
C ILE A 77 3.99 33.66 -4.53
N LEU A 78 2.69 33.95 -4.70
CA LEU A 78 1.63 32.94 -4.73
C LEU A 78 1.80 31.97 -5.90
N GLY A 79 2.31 32.46 -7.03
CA GLY A 79 2.63 31.66 -8.21
C GLY A 79 3.95 30.91 -8.12
N GLY A 80 4.81 31.26 -7.16
CA GLY A 80 6.11 30.63 -6.93
C GLY A 80 6.00 29.18 -6.45
N ARG A 81 7.09 28.43 -6.62
CA ARG A 81 7.17 27.00 -6.25
C ARG A 81 7.36 26.76 -4.76
N SER A 82 7.70 27.78 -3.98
CA SER A 82 8.04 27.66 -2.56
C SER A 82 6.86 27.95 -1.63
N PHE A 83 5.98 28.89 -2.00
CA PHE A 83 4.88 29.34 -1.17
C PHE A 83 3.96 28.19 -0.75
N PHE A 84 3.48 27.43 -1.73
CA PHE A 84 2.54 26.34 -1.46
C PHE A 84 3.15 25.21 -0.62
N PRO A 85 4.36 24.68 -0.92
CA PRO A 85 5.02 23.72 -0.03
C PRO A 85 5.20 24.24 1.40
N GLN A 86 5.58 25.51 1.58
CA GLN A 86 5.68 26.10 2.91
C GLN A 86 4.32 26.13 3.62
N LEU A 87 3.26 26.48 2.89
CA LEU A 87 1.90 26.55 3.41
C LEU A 87 1.36 25.20 3.92
N ILE A 88 1.70 24.09 3.23
CA ILE A 88 1.23 22.75 3.61
C ILE A 88 2.16 22.01 4.58
N SER A 89 3.36 22.53 4.84
CA SER A 89 4.38 21.84 5.63
C SER A 89 3.93 21.57 7.07
N ASP A 90 3.34 22.57 7.74
CA ASP A 90 2.86 22.43 9.12
C ASP A 90 1.68 21.45 9.24
N PRO A 91 0.60 21.57 8.43
CA PRO A 91 -0.48 20.58 8.42
C PRO A 91 -0.01 19.16 8.13
N PHE A 92 0.94 18.99 7.20
CA PHE A 92 1.50 17.68 6.87
C PHE A 92 2.27 17.08 8.05
N ARG A 93 3.08 17.91 8.72
CA ARG A 93 3.80 17.52 9.94
C ARG A 93 2.82 17.08 11.04
N ASN A 94 1.74 17.83 11.23
CA ASN A 94 0.71 17.49 12.23
C ASN A 94 0.01 16.16 11.90
N GLY A 95 -0.33 15.94 10.63
CA GLY A 95 -0.90 14.65 10.18
C GLY A 95 0.04 13.46 10.43
N LEU A 96 1.36 13.65 10.23
CA LEU A 96 2.35 12.63 10.55
C LEU A 96 2.48 12.36 12.06
N HIS A 97 2.46 13.41 12.88
CA HIS A 97 2.48 13.25 14.34
C HIS A 97 1.28 12.46 14.84
N GLU A 98 0.09 12.75 14.33
CA GLU A 98 -1.15 12.04 14.69
C GLU A 98 -1.06 10.54 14.34
N ALA A 99 -0.57 10.24 13.13
CA ALA A 99 -0.42 8.87 12.67
C ALA A 99 0.64 8.08 13.47
N PHE A 100 1.77 8.70 13.82
CA PHE A 100 2.79 8.07 14.65
C PHE A 100 2.34 7.90 16.10
N ALA A 101 1.66 8.88 16.69
CA ALA A 101 1.10 8.77 18.03
C ALA A 101 0.13 7.58 18.12
N PHE A 102 -0.77 7.44 17.13
CA PHE A 102 -1.66 6.28 17.04
C PHE A 102 -0.88 4.96 16.92
N ALA A 103 0.14 4.91 16.06
CA ALA A 103 0.95 3.70 15.89
C ALA A 103 1.65 3.28 17.19
N ILE A 104 2.18 4.23 17.96
CA ILE A 104 2.77 3.98 19.28
C ILE A 104 1.73 3.35 20.21
N VAL A 105 0.53 3.94 20.31
CA VAL A 105 -0.55 3.41 21.16
C VAL A 105 -0.94 2.00 20.73
N ALA A 106 -1.10 1.76 19.42
CA ALA A 106 -1.43 0.44 18.89
C ALA A 106 -0.35 -0.60 19.21
N CYS A 107 0.94 -0.23 19.09
CA CYS A 107 2.06 -1.08 19.44
C CYS A 107 2.09 -1.42 20.94
N LEU A 108 1.79 -0.45 21.81
CA LEU A 108 1.70 -0.69 23.26
C LEU A 108 0.56 -1.66 23.57
N VAL A 109 -0.62 -1.48 22.97
CA VAL A 109 -1.76 -2.39 23.14
C VAL A 109 -1.41 -3.80 22.64
N ALA A 110 -0.77 -3.91 21.48
CA ALA A 110 -0.33 -5.19 20.93
C ALA A 110 0.73 -5.86 21.82
N ALA A 111 1.66 -5.11 22.38
CA ALA A 111 2.68 -5.61 23.30
C ALA A 111 2.05 -6.14 24.60
N VAL A 112 1.13 -5.39 25.19
CA VAL A 112 0.37 -5.83 26.39
C VAL A 112 -0.44 -7.08 26.08
N ALA A 113 -1.12 -7.13 24.92
CA ALA A 113 -1.85 -8.31 24.49
C ALA A 113 -0.94 -9.52 24.24
N SER A 114 0.24 -9.31 23.63
CA SER A 114 1.26 -10.33 23.38
C SER A 114 1.80 -10.91 24.69
N TRP A 115 2.14 -10.04 25.64
CA TRP A 115 2.56 -10.44 26.99
C TRP A 115 1.48 -11.24 27.71
N SER A 116 0.23 -10.79 27.65
CA SER A 116 -0.89 -11.48 28.31
C SER A 116 -1.20 -12.86 27.74
N ARG A 117 -0.78 -13.13 26.49
CA ARG A 117 -1.08 -14.39 25.80
C ARG A 117 -0.24 -15.56 26.32
N GLY A 118 0.90 -15.28 26.97
CA GLY A 118 1.82 -16.27 27.50
C GLY A 118 2.48 -17.13 26.42
N GLU A 119 3.70 -17.61 26.66
CA GLU A 119 4.39 -18.53 25.75
C GLU A 119 3.63 -19.86 25.65
N ARG A 120 2.74 -20.00 24.66
CA ARG A 120 2.38 -21.33 24.18
C ARG A 120 3.53 -21.85 23.32
N TYR A 121 4.55 -22.37 23.99
CA TYR A 121 5.50 -23.28 23.38
C TYR A 121 4.72 -24.50 22.90
N VAL A 122 4.39 -24.54 21.60
CA VAL A 122 3.94 -25.77 20.98
C VAL A 122 5.19 -26.62 20.87
N ASP A 123 5.30 -27.64 21.72
CA ASP A 123 6.38 -28.61 21.68
C ASP A 123 6.53 -29.09 20.23
N ALA A 124 7.69 -28.81 19.61
CA ALA A 124 8.08 -29.38 18.32
C ALA A 124 8.47 -30.87 18.50
N GLY A 125 7.76 -31.56 19.38
CA GLY A 125 7.94 -32.95 19.78
C GLY A 125 6.85 -33.87 19.23
N GLN A 126 6.15 -33.49 18.16
CA GLN A 126 5.42 -34.48 17.37
C GLN A 126 6.46 -35.21 16.53
N PRO A 127 6.75 -36.51 16.78
CA PRO A 127 7.56 -37.29 15.87
C PRO A 127 6.83 -37.25 14.54
N ALA A 128 7.53 -36.86 13.46
CA ALA A 128 7.00 -37.02 12.11
C ALA A 128 6.45 -38.45 11.99
N PRO A 129 5.23 -38.65 11.45
CA PRO A 129 4.69 -40.00 11.29
C PRO A 129 5.67 -40.81 10.45
N THR A 130 6.30 -41.80 11.07
CA THR A 130 7.19 -42.73 10.39
C THR A 130 6.36 -43.39 9.27
N PRO A 131 6.72 -43.24 7.99
CA PRO A 131 6.01 -43.96 6.94
C PRO A 131 6.13 -45.46 7.22
N PRO A 132 5.05 -46.25 7.01
CA PRO A 132 5.09 -47.68 7.29
C PRO A 132 6.23 -48.31 6.51
N SER A 133 7.12 -48.99 7.22
CA SER A 133 8.15 -49.83 6.64
C SER A 133 7.47 -50.88 5.76
N ARG A 134 7.72 -50.80 4.46
CA ARG A 134 7.36 -51.84 3.48
C ARG A 134 7.93 -53.17 4.01
N PRO A 135 7.13 -54.24 4.16
CA PRO A 135 7.68 -55.52 4.56
C PRO A 135 8.77 -55.94 3.56
N PRO A 136 9.87 -56.54 4.04
CA PRO A 136 10.92 -57.04 3.17
C PRO A 136 10.30 -57.99 2.16
N ASP A 137 10.62 -57.74 0.88
CA ASP A 137 10.29 -58.59 -0.23
C ASP A 137 10.73 -60.02 0.11
N MET A 138 9.77 -60.86 0.47
CA MET A 138 10.04 -62.28 0.63
C MET A 138 10.20 -62.81 -0.79
N ASP A 139 11.45 -62.81 -1.24
CA ASP A 139 11.98 -63.62 -2.35
C ASP A 139 11.57 -65.09 -2.13
N VAL A 140 10.32 -65.42 -2.45
CA VAL A 140 9.89 -66.81 -2.61
C VAL A 140 10.38 -67.23 -3.98
N ARG A 141 11.65 -67.62 -4.01
CA ARG A 141 12.13 -68.61 -4.98
C ARG A 141 11.18 -69.80 -4.96
N ARG A 142 10.41 -69.97 -6.03
CA ARG A 142 9.88 -71.28 -6.38
C ARG A 142 10.21 -71.60 -7.84
N ASN A 143 11.11 -72.56 -7.97
CA ASN A 143 11.54 -73.23 -9.20
C ASN A 143 10.39 -73.50 -10.17
N GLY A 144 10.65 -73.28 -11.46
CA GLY A 144 9.73 -73.58 -12.55
C GLY A 144 9.57 -75.08 -12.86
N PRO A 145 8.81 -75.37 -13.92
CA PRO A 145 9.28 -76.31 -14.93
C PRO A 145 9.49 -75.61 -16.29
N ARG A 146 10.44 -76.16 -17.04
CA ARG A 146 10.70 -75.92 -18.45
C ARG A 146 9.48 -76.33 -19.30
N ASP A 147 9.55 -75.91 -20.56
CA ASP A 147 8.76 -76.32 -21.74
C ASP A 147 7.78 -75.20 -22.17
N ALA A 148 7.74 -74.69 -23.39
CA ALA A 148 8.56 -74.83 -24.58
C ALA A 148 8.12 -73.73 -25.58
N ALA A 149 9.02 -73.43 -26.53
CA ALA A 149 8.73 -73.04 -27.91
C ALA A 149 8.36 -71.57 -28.27
N ALA A 150 9.27 -71.02 -29.09
CA ALA A 150 9.04 -70.21 -30.31
C ALA A 150 8.40 -68.82 -30.14
N GLY A 151 9.01 -67.70 -30.54
CA GLY A 151 9.81 -67.45 -31.74
C GLY A 151 8.98 -66.59 -32.71
N GLY A 152 9.27 -65.29 -32.83
CA GLY A 152 8.65 -64.44 -33.86
C GLY A 152 8.82 -62.92 -33.63
N PRO A 153 9.25 -62.14 -34.64
CA PRO A 153 9.75 -60.77 -34.46
C PRO A 153 8.69 -59.66 -34.53
N GLN A 154 9.04 -58.54 -33.89
CA GLN A 154 8.39 -57.22 -33.91
C GLN A 154 8.16 -56.72 -35.36
N LYS A 155 6.90 -56.46 -35.72
CA LYS A 155 6.52 -55.74 -36.95
C LYS A 155 6.04 -54.33 -36.60
N ASN A 156 6.89 -53.36 -36.91
CA ASN A 156 6.55 -51.94 -36.97
C ASN A 156 5.57 -51.71 -38.13
N LEU A 157 4.47 -50.98 -37.90
CA LEU A 157 3.82 -50.20 -38.95
C LEU A 157 3.01 -49.02 -38.36
N PRO A 158 3.10 -47.81 -38.96
CA PRO A 158 2.36 -46.63 -38.55
C PRO A 158 1.01 -46.52 -39.29
N ALA A 159 0.07 -45.80 -38.69
CA ALA A 159 -1.09 -45.22 -39.37
C ALA A 159 -1.36 -43.89 -38.65
N GLY A 160 -1.32 -42.71 -39.28
CA GLY A 160 -1.89 -42.43 -40.58
C GLY A 160 -3.36 -42.07 -40.36
N GLN A 161 -3.63 -40.81 -40.05
CA GLN A 161 -4.99 -40.29 -40.08
C GLN A 161 -4.99 -38.90 -40.74
N PRO A 162 -5.54 -38.77 -41.95
CA PRO A 162 -5.86 -37.49 -42.52
C PRO A 162 -7.38 -37.27 -42.65
N ALA A 163 -7.70 -35.98 -42.68
CA ALA A 163 -8.65 -35.31 -43.55
C ALA A 163 -10.04 -34.94 -43.01
N LYS A 164 -10.22 -33.61 -43.06
CA LYS A 164 -11.41 -32.77 -43.32
C LYS A 164 -12.47 -32.65 -42.25
#